data_AF-A0A938NK49-F1
#
_entry.id   AF-A0A938NK49-F1
#
_cell.length_a   1.000
_cell.length_b   1.000
_cell.length_c   1.000
_cell.angle_alpha   90.00
_cell.angle_beta   90.00
_cell.angle_gamma   90.00
#
_symmetry.space_group_name_H-M   'P 1'
#
loop_
_entity.id
_entity.type
_entity.pdbx_description
1 polymer ?
#
loop_
_entity_poly.entity_id
_entity_poly.type
_entity_poly.pdbx_seq_one_letter_code
_entity_poly.pdbx_strand_id
1 'polypeptide(L)'
;MGVTGGKVYLVGAGPGDPALLTLRGKACLEQADVVLYDYLANPVLLDHAPPQAERIYVGRRGRGAYQDQRDVNRTIVEKAKAGKVVVRLKGGDPFVFGRGGEEAEAVAEAGLPFEVVPGVTAAVAAPAYAGIPVTHRTMASTVTFVTGHEDP
;
A
#
# COMPACT_ATOMS: atom_id res chain seq x y z
N MET A 1 26.05 16.89 -5.03
CA MET A 1 25.11 17.47 -4.05
C MET A 1 23.90 16.56 -4.02
N GLY A 2 23.77 15.72 -2.99
CA GLY A 2 22.64 14.80 -2.88
C GLY A 2 21.37 15.61 -2.64
N VAL A 3 20.34 15.37 -3.44
CA VAL A 3 19.02 15.97 -3.21
C VAL A 3 18.57 15.51 -1.83
N THR A 4 18.42 16.44 -0.88
CA THR A 4 17.75 16.22 0.40
C THR A 4 16.25 16.06 0.15
N GLY A 5 15.88 14.99 -0.55
CA GLY A 5 14.50 14.60 -0.79
C GLY A 5 13.97 13.76 0.36
N GLY A 6 12.66 13.81 0.57
CA GLY A 6 11.95 12.88 1.45
C GLY A 6 11.99 11.45 0.89
N LYS A 7 11.50 10.49 1.67
CA LYS A 7 11.47 9.07 1.30
C LYS A 7 10.04 8.57 1.21
N VAL A 8 9.76 7.73 0.21
CA VAL A 8 8.45 7.08 0.02
C VAL A 8 8.50 5.63 0.51
N TYR A 9 7.46 5.20 1.21
CA TYR A 9 7.22 3.80 1.57
C TYR A 9 5.89 3.34 0.97
N LEU A 10 5.92 2.30 0.12
CA LEU A 10 4.72 1.63 -0.37
C LEU A 10 4.45 0.44 0.55
N VAL A 11 3.48 0.56 1.46
CA VAL A 11 3.28 -0.36 2.58
C VAL A 11 2.01 -1.17 2.40
N GLY A 12 2.13 -2.50 2.46
CA GLY A 12 0.99 -3.40 2.54
C GLY A 12 0.35 -3.38 3.92
N ALA A 13 -0.94 -3.04 3.98
CA ALA A 13 -1.75 -2.96 5.18
C ALA A 13 -2.22 -4.33 5.68
N GLY A 14 -2.09 -5.39 4.86
CA GLY A 14 -2.72 -6.67 5.12
C GLY A 14 -4.20 -6.69 4.70
N PRO A 15 -4.91 -7.80 4.92
CA PRO A 15 -6.24 -8.05 4.36
C PRO A 15 -7.39 -7.39 5.13
N GLY A 16 -7.11 -6.74 6.26
CA GLY A 16 -8.10 -6.04 7.09
C GLY A 16 -7.84 -6.17 8.59
N ASP A 17 -7.43 -7.34 9.08
CA ASP A 17 -7.04 -7.52 10.49
C ASP A 17 -5.79 -6.69 10.81
N PRO A 18 -5.84 -5.73 11.75
CA PRO A 18 -4.68 -4.95 12.15
C PRO A 18 -3.47 -5.77 12.60
N ALA A 19 -3.69 -6.98 13.15
CA ALA A 19 -2.61 -7.87 13.60
C ALA A 19 -1.79 -8.47 12.44
N LEU A 20 -2.26 -8.35 11.20
CA LEU A 20 -1.55 -8.80 10.00
C LEU A 20 -0.70 -7.70 9.35
N LEU A 21 -0.68 -6.49 9.93
CA LEU A 21 0.32 -5.48 9.57
C LEU A 21 1.71 -5.99 9.96
N THR A 22 2.68 -5.86 9.05
CA THR A 22 4.06 -6.26 9.33
C THR A 22 4.71 -5.29 10.32
N LEU A 23 5.67 -5.77 11.11
CA LEU A 23 6.46 -4.89 12.00
C LEU A 23 7.16 -3.77 11.23
N ARG A 24 7.61 -4.05 10.00
CA ARG A 24 8.19 -3.04 9.11
C ARG A 24 7.14 -2.00 8.69
N GLY A 25 5.93 -2.44 8.32
CA GLY A 25 4.84 -1.53 7.95
C GLY A 25 4.45 -0.61 9.09
N LYS A 26 4.36 -1.15 10.32
CA LYS A 26 4.16 -0.36 11.54
C LYS A 26 5.27 0.67 11.75
N ALA A 27 6.53 0.25 11.69
CA ALA A 27 7.67 1.15 11.86
C ALA A 27 7.70 2.27 10.81
N CYS A 28 7.26 2.02 9.58
CA CYS A 28 7.11 3.05 8.54
C CYS A 28 6.01 4.05 8.88
N LEU A 29 4.84 3.58 9.37
CA LEU A 29 3.75 4.44 9.79
C LEU A 29 4.17 5.36 10.95
N GLU A 30 4.87 4.81 11.95
CA GLU A 30 5.35 5.57 13.13
C GLU A 30 6.30 6.73 12.78
N GLN A 31 6.92 6.71 11.60
CA GLN A 31 7.84 7.73 11.11
C GLN A 31 7.22 8.64 10.03
N ALA A 32 5.95 8.44 9.69
CA ALA A 32 5.33 9.12 8.56
C ALA A 32 5.03 10.59 8.87
N ASP A 33 5.40 11.48 7.95
CA ASP A 33 4.90 12.86 7.93
C ASP A 33 3.57 12.95 7.16
N VAL A 34 3.36 12.05 6.19
CA VAL A 34 2.14 11.95 5.38
C VAL A 34 1.79 10.49 5.18
N VAL A 35 0.51 10.14 5.37
CA VAL A 35 -0.04 8.83 5.05
C VAL A 35 -1.12 8.97 3.99
N LEU A 36 -0.86 8.47 2.78
CA LEU A 36 -1.86 8.29 1.73
C LEU A 36 -2.47 6.89 1.87
N TYR A 37 -3.80 6.80 1.99
CA TYR A 37 -4.50 5.54 2.18
C TYR A 37 -5.80 5.48 1.36
N ASP A 38 -6.26 4.28 1.05
CA ASP A 38 -7.52 4.04 0.35
C ASP A 38 -8.49 3.22 1.21
N TYR A 39 -9.65 2.92 0.64
CA TYR A 39 -10.73 2.22 1.33
C TYR A 39 -10.33 0.84 1.89
N LEU A 40 -9.37 0.15 1.25
CA LEU A 40 -9.00 -1.21 1.64
C LEU A 40 -8.00 -1.24 2.80
N ALA A 41 -7.39 -0.12 3.14
CA ALA A 41 -6.57 0.00 4.33
C ALA A 41 -7.47 0.22 5.56
N ASN A 42 -7.38 -0.67 6.55
CA ASN A 42 -8.13 -0.52 7.79
C ASN A 42 -7.77 0.81 8.49
N PRO A 43 -8.72 1.72 8.75
CA PRO A 43 -8.45 3.03 9.33
C PRO A 43 -7.74 2.99 10.69
N VAL A 44 -7.90 1.91 11.48
CA VAL A 44 -7.22 1.75 12.78
C VAL A 44 -5.69 1.75 12.63
N LEU A 45 -5.17 1.30 11.47
CA LEU A 45 -3.73 1.31 11.21
C LEU A 45 -3.15 2.72 11.15
N LEU A 46 -3.97 3.73 10.85
CA LEU A 46 -3.55 5.13 10.82
C LEU A 46 -3.20 5.66 12.21
N ASP A 47 -3.63 4.99 13.28
CA ASP A 47 -3.31 5.36 14.66
C ASP A 47 -1.86 5.04 15.04
N HIS A 48 -1.15 4.24 14.24
CA HIS A 48 0.30 4.09 14.35
C HIS A 48 1.06 5.32 13.87
N ALA A 49 0.47 6.12 12.98
CA ALA A 49 1.12 7.33 12.50
C ALA A 49 1.07 8.44 13.56
N PRO A 50 2.11 9.31 13.62
CA PRO A 50 2.12 10.43 14.55
C PRO A 50 0.85 11.30 14.42
N PRO A 51 0.33 11.89 15.52
CA PRO A 51 -0.86 12.73 15.47
C PRO A 51 -0.77 13.92 14.51
N GLN A 52 0.44 14.44 14.28
CA GLN A 52 0.72 15.52 13.35
C GLN A 52 0.86 15.07 11.88
N ALA A 53 0.89 13.77 11.63
CA ALA A 53 1.02 13.23 10.28
C ALA A 53 -0.23 13.58 9.46
N GLU A 54 0.00 14.12 8.26
CA GLU A 54 -1.07 14.47 7.34
C GLU A 54 -1.70 13.18 6.77
N ARG A 55 -3.01 12.98 6.94
CA ARG A 55 -3.72 11.79 6.45
C ARG A 55 -4.52 12.15 5.20
N ILE A 56 -4.16 11.57 4.07
CA ILE A 56 -4.78 11.85 2.76
C ILE A 56 -5.50 10.60 2.27
N TYR A 57 -6.83 10.66 2.20
CA TYR A 57 -7.61 9.59 1.61
C TYR A 57 -7.60 9.72 0.08
N VAL A 58 -7.15 8.67 -0.60
CA VAL A 58 -7.07 8.59 -2.08
C VAL A 58 -8.01 7.55 -2.70
N GLY A 59 -8.86 6.93 -1.88
CA GLY A 59 -9.86 5.97 -2.36
C GLY A 59 -11.11 6.63 -2.94
N ARG A 60 -12.01 5.81 -3.47
CA ARG A 60 -13.34 6.24 -3.91
C ARG A 60 -14.19 6.64 -2.70
N ARG A 61 -14.86 7.80 -2.73
CA ARG A 61 -15.97 8.11 -1.81
C ARG A 61 -17.29 7.70 -2.48
N GLY A 62 -17.91 6.60 -2.01
CA GLY A 62 -19.21 6.15 -2.51
C GLY A 62 -19.21 5.70 -3.98
N ARG A 63 -20.19 6.17 -4.78
CA ARG A 63 -20.31 5.89 -6.24
C ARG A 63 -19.56 6.90 -7.14
N GLY A 64 -18.69 7.76 -6.60
CA GLY A 64 -17.95 8.77 -7.38
C GLY A 64 -16.96 8.19 -8.40
N ALA A 65 -16.33 9.03 -9.23
CA ALA A 65 -15.23 8.58 -10.08
C ALA A 65 -14.02 8.16 -9.23
N TYR A 66 -13.21 7.22 -9.72
CA TYR A 66 -11.90 6.97 -9.12
C TYR A 66 -11.06 8.24 -9.22
N GLN A 67 -10.27 8.53 -8.18
CA GLN A 67 -9.17 9.46 -8.37
C GLN A 67 -8.26 8.90 -9.47
N ASP A 68 -7.87 9.76 -10.41
CA ASP A 68 -6.92 9.39 -11.44
C ASP A 68 -5.62 8.96 -10.74
N GLN A 69 -5.10 7.79 -11.08
CA GLN A 69 -3.86 7.28 -10.48
C GLN A 69 -2.71 8.27 -10.66
N ARG A 70 -2.72 9.06 -11.74
CA ARG A 70 -1.75 10.12 -11.98
C ARG A 70 -1.80 11.21 -10.90
N ASP A 71 -2.96 11.50 -10.34
CA ASP A 71 -3.11 12.46 -9.24
C ASP A 71 -2.54 11.90 -7.94
N VAL A 72 -2.75 10.61 -7.67
CA VAL A 72 -2.14 9.92 -6.51
C VAL A 72 -0.62 9.95 -6.63
N ASN A 73 -0.09 9.54 -7.78
CA ASN A 73 1.34 9.52 -8.08
C ASN A 73 1.96 10.92 -7.92
N ARG A 74 1.31 11.94 -8.48
CA ARG A 74 1.72 13.35 -8.34
C ARG A 74 1.75 13.77 -6.87
N THR A 75 0.73 13.44 -6.10
CA THR A 75 0.66 13.79 -4.68
C THR A 75 1.81 13.15 -3.88
N ILE A 76 2.11 11.87 -4.13
CA ILE A 76 3.24 11.16 -3.48
C ILE A 76 4.55 11.90 -3.78
N VAL A 77 4.82 12.18 -5.06
CA VAL A 77 6.05 12.83 -5.52
C VAL A 77 6.17 14.24 -4.96
N GLU A 78 5.10 15.04 -4.97
CA GLU A 78 5.11 16.42 -4.44
C GLU A 78 5.44 16.45 -2.95
N LYS A 79 4.80 15.58 -2.14
CA LYS A 79 5.06 15.52 -0.70
C LYS A 79 6.49 15.07 -0.41
N ALA A 80 7.00 14.07 -1.14
CA ALA A 80 8.37 13.60 -0.97
C ALA A 80 9.41 14.65 -1.44
N LYS A 81 9.16 15.38 -2.52
CA LYS A 81 10.01 16.51 -2.95
C LYS A 81 10.06 17.64 -1.92
N ALA A 82 8.99 17.80 -1.13
CA ALA A 82 8.97 18.73 0.01
C ALA A 82 9.74 18.21 1.25
N GLY A 83 10.50 17.13 1.13
CA GLY A 83 11.33 16.59 2.21
C GLY A 83 10.60 15.65 3.18
N LYS A 84 9.32 15.35 2.93
CA LYS A 84 8.48 14.55 3.84
C LYS A 84 8.73 13.05 3.71
N VAL A 85 8.62 12.33 4.82
CA VAL A 85 8.46 10.87 4.84
C VAL A 85 7.02 10.53 4.46
N VAL A 86 6.84 9.93 3.30
CA VAL A 86 5.52 9.61 2.73
C VAL A 86 5.28 8.11 2.84
N VAL A 87 4.18 7.72 3.47
CA VAL A 87 3.68 6.34 3.46
C VAL A 87 2.45 6.25 2.56
N ARG A 88 2.51 5.40 1.53
CA ARG A 88 1.35 4.97 0.77
C ARG A 88 0.90 3.62 1.33
N LEU A 89 -0.13 3.64 2.17
CA LEU A 89 -0.70 2.47 2.81
C LEU A 89 -1.77 1.84 1.91
N LYS A 90 -1.55 0.60 1.47
CA LYS A 90 -2.37 -0.09 0.46
C LYS A 90 -2.96 -1.37 1.05
N GLY A 91 -4.24 -1.64 0.80
CA GLY A 91 -4.86 -2.90 1.22
C GLY A 91 -4.13 -4.13 0.68
N GLY A 92 -3.99 -5.17 1.49
CA GLY A 92 -3.29 -6.40 1.13
C GLY A 92 -1.78 -6.18 0.96
N ASP A 93 -1.28 -6.51 -0.23
CA ASP A 93 0.11 -6.35 -0.65
C ASP A 93 0.21 -5.29 -1.77
N PRO A 94 1.22 -4.39 -1.76
CA PRO A 94 1.35 -3.34 -2.76
C PRO A 94 1.39 -3.84 -4.22
N PHE A 95 1.94 -5.03 -4.45
CA PHE A 95 2.25 -5.56 -5.78
C PHE A 95 1.29 -6.68 -6.22
N VAL A 96 0.29 -7.03 -5.42
CA VAL A 96 -0.77 -7.97 -5.82
C VAL A 96 -2.03 -7.20 -6.17
N PHE A 97 -2.25 -6.92 -7.47
CA PHE A 97 -3.39 -6.15 -8.01
C PHE A 97 -3.59 -4.77 -7.35
N GLY A 98 -2.53 -4.22 -6.76
CA GLY A 98 -2.59 -2.98 -6.00
C GLY A 98 -2.13 -1.75 -6.75
N ARG A 99 -1.63 -1.86 -8.00
CA ARG A 99 -0.99 -0.76 -8.75
C ARG A 99 0.24 -0.15 -8.08
N GLY A 100 0.85 -0.85 -7.11
CA GLY A 100 2.07 -0.35 -6.44
C GLY A 100 3.25 -0.20 -7.40
N GLY A 101 3.28 -0.96 -8.50
CA GLY A 101 4.31 -0.81 -9.54
C GLY A 101 4.28 0.58 -10.19
N GLU A 102 3.11 1.04 -10.62
CA GLU A 102 2.94 2.38 -11.23
C GLU A 102 3.31 3.51 -10.26
N GLU A 103 2.95 3.37 -8.97
CA GLU A 103 3.32 4.32 -7.93
C GLU A 103 4.84 4.32 -7.70
N ALA A 104 5.49 3.16 -7.71
CA ALA A 104 6.94 3.03 -7.59
C ALA A 104 7.69 3.64 -8.78
N GLU A 105 7.23 3.38 -10.01
CA GLU A 105 7.78 3.94 -11.24
C GLU A 105 7.75 5.46 -11.21
N ALA A 106 6.61 6.07 -10.86
CA ALA A 106 6.49 7.52 -10.78
C ALA A 106 7.46 8.15 -9.76
N VAL A 107 7.72 7.48 -8.64
CA VAL A 107 8.68 7.94 -7.62
C VAL A 107 10.12 7.78 -8.12
N ALA A 108 10.44 6.66 -8.78
CA ALA A 108 11.74 6.40 -9.37
C ALA A 108 12.09 7.41 -10.48
N GLU A 109 11.15 7.67 -11.39
CA GLU A 109 11.28 8.67 -12.47
C GLU A 109 11.50 10.09 -11.92
N ALA A 110 10.91 10.40 -10.77
CA ALA A 110 11.13 11.66 -10.07
C ALA A 110 12.50 11.77 -9.35
N GLY A 111 13.32 10.70 -9.38
CA GLY A 111 14.63 10.65 -8.74
C GLY A 111 14.58 10.58 -7.21
N LEU A 112 13.46 10.12 -6.65
CA LEU A 112 13.24 10.02 -5.21
C LEU A 112 13.48 8.59 -4.69
N PRO A 113 14.01 8.43 -3.48
CA PRO A 113 14.16 7.11 -2.87
C PRO A 113 12.81 6.55 -2.44
N PHE A 114 12.60 5.26 -2.70
CA PHE A 114 11.44 4.53 -2.20
C PHE A 114 11.79 3.14 -1.68
N GLU A 115 10.90 2.57 -0.89
CA GLU A 115 10.96 1.20 -0.40
C GLU A 115 9.58 0.57 -0.46
N VAL A 116 9.50 -0.68 -0.90
CA VAL A 116 8.29 -1.48 -0.88
C VAL A 116 8.32 -2.36 0.35
N VAL A 117 7.30 -2.26 1.19
CA VAL A 117 7.11 -3.10 2.37
C VAL A 117 5.97 -4.06 2.08
N PRO A 118 6.25 -5.36 1.89
CA PRO A 118 5.23 -6.35 1.59
C PRO A 118 4.16 -6.44 2.68
N GLY A 119 2.97 -6.84 2.26
CA GLY A 119 1.83 -7.11 3.14
C GLY A 119 1.25 -8.48 2.93
N VAL A 120 0.42 -8.93 3.87
CA VAL A 120 -0.32 -10.19 3.70
C VAL A 120 -1.45 -9.96 2.69
N THR A 121 -1.35 -10.57 1.51
CA THR A 121 -2.41 -10.46 0.49
C THR A 121 -3.69 -11.21 0.87
N ALA A 122 -4.84 -10.65 0.50
CA ALA A 122 -6.14 -11.29 0.66
C ALA A 122 -6.20 -12.66 -0.03
N ALA A 123 -5.45 -12.83 -1.12
CA ALA A 123 -5.38 -14.07 -1.89
C ALA A 123 -4.90 -15.29 -1.06
N VAL A 124 -4.14 -15.06 0.00
CA VAL A 124 -3.69 -16.11 0.94
C VAL A 124 -4.45 -16.02 2.26
N ALA A 125 -4.68 -14.81 2.78
CA ALA A 125 -5.31 -14.65 4.09
C ALA A 125 -6.79 -15.05 4.12
N ALA A 126 -7.57 -14.66 3.11
CA ALA A 126 -9.00 -14.99 3.08
C ALA A 126 -9.26 -16.51 3.16
N PRO A 127 -8.63 -17.36 2.32
CA PRO A 127 -8.81 -18.80 2.44
C PRO A 127 -8.21 -19.35 3.75
N ALA A 128 -7.09 -18.82 4.24
CA ALA A 128 -6.52 -19.25 5.53
C ALA A 128 -7.47 -19.02 6.71
N TYR A 129 -8.12 -17.85 6.79
CA TYR A 129 -9.12 -17.53 7.83
C TYR A 129 -10.40 -18.37 7.67
N ALA A 130 -10.66 -18.92 6.48
CA ALA A 130 -11.73 -19.88 6.23
C ALA A 130 -11.29 -21.35 6.46
N GLY A 131 -10.06 -21.61 6.88
CA GLY A 131 -9.53 -22.97 7.08
C GLY A 131 -9.16 -23.70 5.78
N ILE A 132 -8.98 -22.98 4.67
CA ILE A 132 -8.68 -23.52 3.36
C ILE A 132 -7.23 -23.17 3.01
N PRO A 133 -6.31 -24.14 2.91
CA PRO A 133 -4.95 -23.86 2.48
C PRO A 133 -4.91 -23.66 0.95
N VAL A 134 -4.18 -22.65 0.48
CA VAL A 134 -4.03 -22.38 -0.97
C VAL A 134 -3.23 -23.46 -1.70
N THR A 135 -2.41 -24.21 -0.97
CA THR A 135 -1.72 -25.40 -1.46
C THR A 135 -1.86 -26.54 -0.48
N HIS A 136 -1.88 -27.76 -0.99
CA HIS A 136 -1.74 -28.96 -0.18
C HIS A 136 -0.95 -29.97 -1.02
N ARG A 137 0.05 -30.63 -0.40
CA ARG A 137 1.03 -31.48 -1.12
C ARG A 137 0.38 -32.51 -2.05
N THR A 138 -0.78 -33.04 -1.68
CA THR A 138 -1.51 -34.06 -2.45
C THR A 138 -2.65 -33.51 -3.32
N MET A 139 -2.94 -32.20 -3.29
CA MET A 139 -4.08 -31.61 -4.00
C MET A 139 -3.67 -30.56 -5.03
N ALA A 140 -2.71 -29.70 -4.74
CA ALA A 140 -2.33 -28.60 -5.62
C ALA A 140 -0.83 -28.29 -5.54
N SER A 141 -0.14 -28.43 -6.67
CA SER A 141 1.25 -28.00 -6.87
C SER A 141 1.37 -26.56 -7.37
N THR A 142 0.25 -25.95 -7.76
CA THR A 142 0.19 -24.64 -8.41
C THR A 142 -0.93 -23.81 -7.80
N VAL A 143 -0.69 -22.51 -7.65
CA VAL A 143 -1.69 -21.51 -7.26
C VAL A 143 -1.64 -20.38 -8.28
N THR A 144 -2.82 -19.89 -8.68
CA THR A 144 -2.94 -18.77 -9.59
C THR A 144 -3.89 -17.74 -9.00
N PHE A 145 -3.43 -16.49 -8.93
CA PHE A 145 -4.28 -15.35 -8.57
C PHE A 145 -4.61 -14.60 -9.85
N VAL A 146 -5.89 -14.32 -10.07
CA VAL A 146 -6.41 -13.68 -11.29
C VAL A 146 -7.32 -12.54 -10.87
N THR A 147 -7.20 -11.39 -11.53
CA THR A 147 -8.17 -10.30 -11.39
C THR A 147 -9.45 -10.66 -12.16
N GLY A 148 -10.61 -10.52 -11.51
CA GLY A 148 -11.91 -10.65 -12.19
C GLY A 148 -12.34 -9.40 -12.96
N HIS A 149 -11.53 -8.34 -12.93
CA HIS A 149 -11.73 -7.12 -13.73
C HIS A 149 -10.73 -7.13 -14.90
N GLU A 150 -11.24 -6.98 -16.12
CA GLU A 150 -10.50 -7.15 -17.38
C GLU A 150 -9.80 -5.87 -17.89
N ASP A 151 -9.89 -4.74 -17.16
CA ASP A 151 -9.18 -3.50 -17.48
C ASP A 151 -8.06 -3.29 -16.44
N PRO A 152 -6.83 -3.80 -16.69
CA PRO A 152 -5.69 -3.67 -15.79
C PRO A 152 -5.17 -2.24 -15.66
#